data_AF-A0A6L6WUF8-F1
#
_entry.id   AF-A0A6L6WUF8-F1
#
_cell.length_a   1.000
_cell.length_b   1.000
_cell.length_c   1.000
_cell.angle_alpha   90.00
_cell.angle_beta   90.00
_cell.angle_gamma   90.00
#
_symmetry.space_group_name_H-M   'P 1'
#
loop_
_entity.id
_entity.type
_entity.pdbx_description
1 polymer ?
#
loop_
_entity_poly.entity_id
_entity_poly.type
_entity_poly.pdbx_seq_one_letter_code
_entity_poly.pdbx_strand_id
1 'polypeptide(L)'
;MTFPGDAGAKCKLEESVGRAVRARRQEFGMTQVGLAERTGMTQGAISRLERGKCMPTIPVLERIAEALDSVLLVAITPSRPVMIGFRNLARAEAAAG
;
A
#
# COMPACT_ATOMS: atom_id res chain seq x y z
N MET A 1 9.77 -10.79 8.09
CA MET A 1 8.83 -9.89 7.37
C MET A 1 9.05 -8.50 7.93
N THR A 2 9.51 -7.56 7.11
CA THR A 2 9.74 -6.18 7.54
C THR A 2 8.61 -5.33 6.96
N PHE A 3 7.90 -4.58 7.81
CA PHE A 3 6.88 -3.63 7.35
C PHE A 3 7.59 -2.31 6.99
N PRO A 4 7.69 -1.94 5.70
CA PRO A 4 8.27 -0.66 5.31
C PRO A 4 7.40 0.47 5.87
N GLY A 5 7.91 1.17 6.87
CA GLY A 5 7.17 2.17 7.64
C GLY A 5 7.48 2.17 9.15
N ASP A 6 8.17 1.15 9.65
CA ASP A 6 8.49 0.95 11.08
C ASP A 6 9.74 1.71 11.57
N ALA A 7 10.13 2.79 10.90
CA ALA A 7 11.23 3.65 11.34
C ALA A 7 10.74 4.60 12.45
N GLY A 8 10.30 4.06 13.60
CA GLY A 8 10.21 4.71 14.92
C GLY A 8 9.43 6.03 15.06
N ALA A 9 8.89 6.59 13.98
CA ALA A 9 8.26 7.90 13.96
C ALA A 9 6.74 7.74 14.03
N LYS A 10 6.10 8.50 14.92
CA LYS A 10 4.65 8.73 14.88
C LYS A 10 4.28 9.36 13.53
N CYS A 11 3.95 8.55 12.54
CA CYS A 11 3.29 8.99 11.32
C CYS A 11 1.81 8.64 11.38
N LYS A 12 0.99 9.49 10.80
CA LYS A 12 -0.46 9.25 10.74
C LYS A 12 -0.75 8.04 9.85
N LEU A 13 -1.89 7.39 10.06
CA LEU A 13 -2.28 6.18 9.35
C LEU A 13 -2.28 6.38 7.83
N GLU A 14 -2.85 7.49 7.37
CA GLU A 14 -2.90 7.87 5.96
C GLU A 14 -1.51 8.01 5.32
N GLU A 15 -0.51 8.47 6.07
CA GLU A 15 0.87 8.59 5.60
C GLU A 15 1.53 7.22 5.49
N SER A 16 1.29 6.33 6.47
CA SER A 16 1.79 4.95 6.43
C SER A 16 1.19 4.18 5.26
N VAL A 17 -0.12 4.32 5.01
CA VAL A 17 -0.78 3.73 3.83
C VAL A 17 -0.14 4.30 2.55
N GLY A 18 -0.07 5.62 2.44
CA GLY A 18 0.44 6.30 1.24
C GLY A 18 1.87 5.90 0.88
N ARG A 19 2.76 5.81 1.88
CA ARG A 19 4.13 5.35 1.69
C ARG A 19 4.19 3.89 1.23
N ALA A 20 3.40 3.00 1.84
CA ALA A 20 3.37 1.59 1.45
C ALA A 20 2.90 1.42 0.00
N VAL A 21 1.86 2.13 -0.42
CA VAL A 21 1.35 2.11 -1.81
C VAL A 21 2.41 2.64 -2.76
N ARG A 22 3.04 3.78 -2.45
CA ARG A 22 4.08 4.38 -3.28
C ARG A 22 5.27 3.45 -3.47
N ALA A 23 5.77 2.88 -2.38
CA ALA A 23 6.90 1.96 -2.40
C ALA A 23 6.59 0.77 -3.30
N ARG A 24 5.42 0.14 -3.11
CA ARG A 24 5.03 -1.02 -3.91
C ARG A 24 4.81 -0.68 -5.38
N ARG A 25 4.18 0.46 -5.69
CA ARG A 25 4.04 0.93 -7.07
C ARG A 25 5.40 1.09 -7.76
N GLN A 26 6.37 1.66 -7.05
CA GLN A 26 7.73 1.86 -7.57
C GLN A 26 8.46 0.53 -7.80
N GLU A 27 8.30 -0.45 -6.91
CA GLU A 27 8.83 -1.81 -7.10
C GLU A 27 8.26 -2.50 -8.35
N PHE A 28 7.02 -2.19 -8.72
CA PHE A 28 6.39 -2.65 -9.97
C PHE A 28 6.76 -1.82 -11.21
N GLY A 29 7.59 -0.78 -11.07
CA GLY A 29 7.94 0.11 -12.18
C GLY A 29 6.78 0.94 -12.73
N MET A 30 5.69 1.09 -11.98
CA MET A 30 4.49 1.79 -12.44
C MET A 30 4.58 3.30 -12.19
N THR A 31 4.04 4.11 -13.10
CA THR A 31 3.80 5.53 -12.87
C THR A 31 2.52 5.74 -12.04
N GLN A 32 2.33 6.93 -11.45
CA GLN A 32 1.07 7.25 -10.77
C GLN A 32 -0.14 7.21 -11.72
N VAL A 33 0.07 7.58 -12.99
CA VAL A 33 -0.96 7.47 -14.03
C VAL A 33 -1.29 6.00 -14.29
N GLY A 34 -0.28 5.13 -14.43
CA GLY A 34 -0.51 3.70 -14.65
C GLY A 34 -1.24 3.02 -13.48
N LEU A 35 -0.92 3.39 -12.24
CA LEU A 35 -1.69 2.89 -11.08
C LEU A 35 -3.12 3.42 -11.08
N ALA A 36 -3.31 4.69 -11.45
CA ALA A 36 -4.64 5.30 -11.53
C ALA A 36 -5.52 4.58 -12.57
N GLU A 37 -4.98 4.29 -13.75
CA GLU A 37 -5.66 3.51 -14.79
C GLU A 37 -6.06 2.12 -14.30
N ARG A 38 -5.13 1.38 -13.67
CA ARG A 38 -5.42 0.03 -13.15
C ARG A 38 -6.45 0.01 -12.00
N THR A 39 -6.53 1.08 -11.23
CA THR A 39 -7.46 1.18 -10.07
C THR A 39 -8.80 1.82 -10.41
N GLY A 40 -8.96 2.33 -11.64
CA GLY A 40 -10.11 3.16 -12.03
C GLY A 40 -10.19 4.46 -11.24
N MET A 41 -9.05 5.01 -10.83
CA MET A 41 -8.95 6.25 -10.06
C MET A 41 -8.33 7.37 -10.92
N THR A 42 -8.35 8.60 -10.42
CA THR A 42 -7.62 9.71 -11.05
C THR A 42 -6.17 9.74 -10.57
N GLN A 43 -5.25 10.21 -11.41
CA GLN A 43 -3.85 10.41 -11.00
C GLN A 43 -3.74 11.35 -9.78
N GLY A 44 -4.59 12.38 -9.70
CA GLY A 44 -4.66 13.27 -8.54
C GLY A 44 -5.11 12.57 -7.26
N ALA A 45 -6.00 11.58 -7.34
CA ALA A 45 -6.39 10.75 -6.19
C ALA A 45 -5.23 9.86 -5.72
N ILE A 46 -4.51 9.21 -6.65
CA ILE A 46 -3.30 8.44 -6.34
C ILE A 46 -2.22 9.34 -5.71
N SER A 47 -1.98 10.52 -6.27
CA SER A 47 -1.01 11.48 -5.72
C SER A 47 -1.37 11.97 -4.31
N ARG A 48 -2.65 12.20 -4.01
CA ARG A 48 -3.08 12.56 -2.65
C ARG A 48 -2.92 11.39 -1.69
N LEU A 49 -3.29 10.19 -2.11
CA LEU A 49 -3.12 8.96 -1.33
C LEU A 49 -1.64 8.74 -0.97
N GLU A 50 -0.75 8.75 -1.95
CA GLU A 50 0.69 8.50 -1.73
C GLU A 50 1.37 9.53 -0.83
N ARG A 51 0.79 10.73 -0.71
CA ARG A 51 1.26 11.80 0.18
C ARG A 51 0.56 11.80 1.54
N GLY A 52 -0.29 10.81 1.84
CA GLY A 52 -1.07 10.75 3.07
C GLY A 52 -2.03 11.93 3.24
N LYS A 53 -2.61 12.42 2.14
CA LYS A 53 -3.59 13.53 2.16
C LYS A 53 -5.04 13.05 2.13
N CYS A 54 -5.27 11.74 2.12
CA CYS A 54 -6.59 11.15 2.32
C CYS A 54 -6.47 9.77 2.97
N MET A 55 -7.48 9.42 3.76
CA MET A 55 -7.65 8.07 4.27
C MET A 55 -8.47 7.25 3.26
N PRO A 56 -7.90 6.21 2.62
CA PRO A 56 -8.67 5.34 1.74
C PRO A 56 -9.65 4.48 2.54
N THR A 57 -10.77 4.14 1.92
CA THR A 57 -11.69 3.14 2.44
C THR A 57 -11.18 1.73 2.14
N ILE A 58 -11.73 0.70 2.82
CA ILE A 58 -11.39 -0.71 2.54
C ILE A 58 -11.58 -1.05 1.04
N PRO A 59 -12.68 -0.68 0.35
CA PRO A 59 -12.83 -0.96 -1.09
C PRO A 59 -11.80 -0.26 -1.99
N VAL A 60 -11.21 0.86 -1.54
CA VAL A 60 -10.09 1.49 -2.27
C VAL A 60 -8.81 0.69 -2.05
N LEU A 61 -8.57 0.21 -0.83
CA LEU A 61 -7.42 -0.62 -0.51
C LEU A 61 -7.44 -1.96 -1.24
N GLU A 62 -8.61 -2.59 -1.37
CA GLU A 62 -8.80 -3.83 -2.16
C GLU A 62 -8.41 -3.60 -3.62
N ARG A 63 -8.96 -2.57 -4.26
CA ARG A 63 -8.60 -2.22 -5.65
C ARG A 63 -7.12 -1.93 -5.84
N ILE A 64 -6.48 -1.30 -4.86
CA ILE A 64 -5.03 -1.04 -4.92
C ILE A 64 -4.23 -2.34 -4.78
N ALA A 65 -4.64 -3.24 -3.89
CA ALA A 65 -4.01 -4.54 -3.70
C ALA A 65 -4.08 -5.38 -4.99
N GLU A 66 -5.25 -5.42 -5.62
CA GLU A 66 -5.47 -6.06 -6.93
C GLU A 66 -4.62 -5.39 -8.03
N ALA A 67 -4.66 -4.06 -8.12
CA ALA A 67 -3.89 -3.30 -9.11
C ALA A 67 -2.37 -3.34 -8.88
N LEU A 68 -1.91 -3.82 -7.74
CA LEU A 68 -0.50 -4.03 -7.44
C LEU A 68 -0.15 -5.52 -7.33
N ASP A 69 -1.05 -6.43 -7.74
CA ASP A 69 -0.85 -7.88 -7.67
C ASP A 69 -0.18 -8.32 -6.35
N SER A 70 -0.74 -7.84 -5.24
CA SER A 70 -0.12 -7.96 -3.92
C SER A 70 -1.16 -8.11 -2.82
N VAL A 71 -0.82 -8.88 -1.80
CA VAL A 71 -1.57 -8.95 -0.54
C VAL A 71 -1.21 -7.74 0.32
N LEU A 72 -2.20 -6.91 0.64
CA LEU A 72 -2.06 -5.84 1.63
C LEU A 72 -2.22 -6.43 3.04
N LEU A 73 -1.19 -6.29 3.87
CA LEU A 73 -1.21 -6.68 5.28
C LEU A 73 -1.36 -5.44 6.15
N VAL A 74 -2.32 -5.49 7.06
CA VAL A 74 -2.56 -4.48 8.10
C VAL A 74 -2.50 -5.16 9.46
N ALA A 75 -1.63 -4.68 10.34
CA ALA A 75 -1.50 -5.19 11.71
C ALA A 75 -1.62 -4.05 12.73
N ILE A 76 -2.36 -4.30 13.81
CA ILE A 76 -2.57 -3.34 14.90
C ILE A 76 -2.08 -4.02 16.18
N THR A 77 -1.25 -3.32 16.96
CA THR A 77 -0.71 -3.87 18.20
C THR A 77 -0.88 -2.87 19.35
N PRO A 78 -0.92 -3.31 20.62
CA PRO A 78 -1.13 -2.41 21.76
C PRO A 78 -0.03 -1.35 21.99
N SER A 79 1.13 -1.47 21.34
CA SER A 79 2.30 -0.59 21.59
C SER A 79 2.97 -0.04 20.33
N ARG A 80 2.59 -0.50 19.14
CA ARG A 80 2.96 0.14 17.87
C ARG A 80 1.70 0.61 17.16
N PRO A 81 1.71 1.83 16.57
CA PRO A 81 0.64 2.25 15.67
C PRO A 81 0.53 1.29 14.47
N VAL A 82 -0.60 1.36 13.76
CA VAL A 82 -0.96 0.51 12.62
C VAL A 82 0.23 0.28 11.68
N MET A 83 0.54 -0.98 11.42
CA MET A 83 1.61 -1.45 10.55
C MET A 83 0.99 -1.85 9.21
N ILE A 84 1.59 -1.39 8.11
CA ILE A 84 1.09 -1.61 6.75
C ILE A 84 2.22 -2.13 5.88
N GLY A 85 1.94 -3.15 5.07
CA GLY A 85 2.91 -3.67 4.11
C GLY A 85 2.24 -4.45 2.97
N PHE A 86 2.93 -4.58 1.85
CA PHE A 86 2.51 -5.41 0.73
C PHE A 86 3.38 -6.67 0.65
N ARG A 87 2.74 -7.82 0.35
CA ARG A 87 3.41 -9.07 0.00
C ARG A 87 3.07 -9.41 -1.45
N ASN A 88 4.06 -9.85 -2.22
CA ASN A 88 3.86 -10.29 -3.60
C ASN A 88 2.98 -11.56 -3.67
N LEU A 89 1.95 -11.58 -4.53
CA LEU A 89 1.14 -12.77 -4.81
C LEU A 89 1.95 -13.85 -5.54
N ALA A 90 2.74 -13.48 -6.56
CA ALA A 90 3.55 -14.44 -7.34
C ALA A 90 4.62 -15.20 -6.51
N ARG A 91 5.03 -14.64 -5.36
CA ARG A 91 5.97 -15.30 -4.44
C ARG A 91 5.28 -16.10 -3.34
N ALA A 92 3.98 -15.88 -3.13
CA ALA A 92 3.18 -16.60 -2.13
C ALA A 92 2.79 -18.00 -2.63
N GLU A 93 2.57 -18.18 -3.94
CA GLU A 93 2.27 -19.49 -4.53
C GLU A 93 3.46 -20.45 -4.51
N ALA A 94 4.68 -19.94 -4.72
CA ALA A 94 5.91 -20.75 -4.72
C ALA A 94 6.33 -21.28 -3.33
N ALA A 95 5.65 -20.89 -2.25
CA ALA A 95 5.94 -21.35 -0.88
C ALA A 95 4.85 -22.29 -0.32
N ALA A 96 3.84 -22.64 -1.13
CA ALA A 96 2.73 -23.51 -0.76
C ALA A 96 2.78 -24.90 -1.44
N GLY A 97 3.88 -25.21 -2.13
CA GLY A 97 4.20 -26.53 -2.70
C GLY A 97 5.58 -26.98 -2.26
#